data_AF-A0A3P8QX08-F1
#
_entry.id   AF-A0A3P8QX08-F1
#
_cell.length_a   1.000
_cell.length_b   1.000
_cell.length_c   1.000
_cell.angle_alpha   90.00
_cell.angle_beta   90.00
_cell.angle_gamma   90.00
#
_symmetry.space_group_name_H-M   'P 1'
#
loop_
_entity.id
_entity.type
_entity.pdbx_description
1 polymer ?
#
loop_
_entity_poly.entity_id
_entity_poly.type
_entity_poly.pdbx_seq_one_letter_code
_entity_poly.pdbx_strand_id
1 'polypeptide(L)'
;PEVQHVAPYPSMDHYTEGPVDEPVMAELSVHRDPNFYQEPFYTNYLPKKRGRPPKQQAEDGETREEDDEVEAAKKAKRALNRFNGMSVAEVMAKTLPDVITYNLDILIIGINPGLLSAYKGHHYPNPGNHFWKCLFLSGLTDQQLNYMHDQSLPEKYSIGFTNMVERTTPGSKDLSSKEIREGGRQLLEKLQKYKPLIAAFNGKGIYEIFCKETFGVKAKNLEFGLQPYKIPETETVCYLMPSSSPRCAQFPRAQDKVHFYIKLKELRDQMKGLAPSREVEETEYSFDLQLAKEDAKRIAIKEEQLDPEYESCSALHEETRGGEKTSLPTGALR
;
A
#
# COMPACT_ATOMS: atom_id res chain seq x y z
N PRO A 1 46.70 20.91 73.73
CA PRO A 1 46.62 20.52 72.31
C PRO A 1 45.23 20.89 71.77
N GLU A 2 45.02 22.18 71.50
CA GLU A 2 45.03 22.79 70.15
C GLU A 2 43.66 22.59 69.45
N VAL A 3 42.77 23.60 69.45
CA VAL A 3 42.60 24.72 68.47
C VAL A 3 41.47 24.36 67.48
N GLN A 4 40.53 25.21 67.02
CA GLN A 4 40.03 26.55 67.33
C GLN A 4 38.67 26.77 66.60
N HIS A 5 38.01 27.85 67.01
CA HIS A 5 36.77 28.46 66.58
C HIS A 5 36.76 29.12 65.16
N VAL A 6 35.56 29.13 64.54
CA VAL A 6 34.80 30.29 63.97
C VAL A 6 35.23 30.97 62.64
N ALA A 7 34.24 31.14 61.75
CA ALA A 7 34.18 31.91 60.47
C ALA A 7 34.27 33.46 60.70
N PRO A 8 34.27 34.42 59.73
CA PRO A 8 33.57 34.46 58.42
C PRO A 8 34.26 35.27 57.26
N TYR A 9 33.52 35.45 56.15
CA TYR A 9 33.77 36.24 54.91
C TYR A 9 34.32 37.66 55.09
N PRO A 10 34.90 38.25 54.00
CA PRO A 10 34.24 39.41 53.38
C PRO A 10 34.28 39.46 51.82
N SER A 11 33.59 40.46 51.28
CA SER A 11 33.14 40.74 49.90
C SER A 11 34.07 41.61 49.02
N MET A 12 33.88 41.47 47.69
CA MET A 12 33.91 42.47 46.57
C MET A 12 34.88 43.69 46.62
N ASP A 13 35.75 43.84 45.60
CA ASP A 13 35.56 44.75 44.45
C ASP A 13 36.82 44.96 43.55
N HIS A 14 36.55 45.05 42.24
CA HIS A 14 37.18 45.77 41.11
C HIS A 14 38.71 46.08 41.05
N TYR A 15 39.38 45.72 39.94
CA TYR A 15 39.74 46.61 38.82
C TYR A 15 40.53 45.88 37.69
N THR A 16 40.47 46.51 36.52
CA THR A 16 40.72 46.15 35.11
C THR A 16 42.19 46.04 34.65
N GLU A 17 42.46 45.25 33.59
CA GLU A 17 43.00 45.68 32.27
C GLU A 17 43.14 44.49 31.28
N GLY A 18 42.75 44.70 30.01
CA GLY A 18 42.61 43.67 28.94
C GLY A 18 43.92 43.30 28.21
N PRO A 19 43.92 42.90 26.91
CA PRO A 19 42.81 42.71 25.95
C PRO A 19 42.83 41.33 25.23
N VAL A 20 41.99 41.23 24.19
CA VAL A 20 42.11 40.43 22.94
C VAL A 20 41.22 39.17 22.79
N ASP A 21 40.46 39.20 21.69
CA ASP A 21 39.74 38.15 20.93
C ASP A 21 38.27 37.80 21.27
N GLU A 22 37.35 38.46 20.54
CA GLU A 22 36.11 37.84 20.05
C GLU A 22 36.43 36.72 19.04
N PRO A 23 35.52 35.74 18.88
CA PRO A 23 34.92 35.66 17.55
C PRO A 23 33.40 35.50 17.55
N VAL A 24 32.87 36.30 16.64
CA VAL A 24 31.52 36.40 16.10
C VAL A 24 31.10 35.13 15.36
N MET A 25 29.80 34.83 15.45
CA MET A 25 29.05 33.95 14.58
C MET A 25 29.23 34.28 13.09
N ALA A 26 29.77 33.37 12.27
CA ALA A 26 29.38 33.19 10.87
C ALA A 26 30.20 32.09 10.16
N GLU A 27 29.47 31.31 9.36
CA GLU A 27 29.89 30.67 8.11
C GLU A 27 30.94 29.55 8.10
N LEU A 28 30.44 28.33 7.87
CA LEU A 28 31.08 27.37 6.96
C LEU A 28 30.03 26.91 5.93
N SER A 29 29.97 27.66 4.83
CA SER A 29 29.51 27.17 3.53
C SER A 29 30.69 26.46 2.86
N VAL A 30 30.49 25.23 2.37
CA VAL A 30 31.39 24.65 1.36
C VAL A 30 30.56 23.91 0.29
N HIS A 31 30.44 24.64 -0.83
CA HIS A 31 30.38 24.21 -2.23
C HIS A 31 29.19 23.37 -2.75
N ARG A 32 28.25 24.13 -3.31
CA ARG A 32 27.25 23.74 -4.28
C ARG A 32 27.80 24.08 -5.67
N ASP A 33 28.03 23.07 -6.51
CA ASP A 33 28.36 23.30 -7.92
C ASP A 33 27.09 23.65 -8.75
N PRO A 34 27.24 24.38 -9.86
CA PRO A 34 26.13 24.96 -10.62
C PRO A 34 25.63 24.05 -11.77
N ASN A 35 24.44 24.38 -12.27
CA ASN A 35 23.70 23.81 -13.43
C ASN A 35 22.86 22.56 -13.12
N PHE A 36 21.60 22.40 -13.55
CA PHE A 36 20.77 23.06 -14.54
C PHE A 36 19.39 23.38 -13.93
N TYR A 37 18.94 24.63 -14.03
CA TYR A 37 17.51 24.92 -13.91
C TYR A 37 16.82 24.52 -15.21
N GLN A 38 16.02 23.45 -15.17
CA GLN A 38 14.89 23.28 -16.07
C GLN A 38 13.61 23.56 -15.29
N GLU A 39 12.88 24.60 -15.69
CA GLU A 39 11.54 24.84 -15.17
C GLU A 39 10.63 23.62 -15.39
N PRO A 40 9.83 23.21 -14.40
CA PRO A 40 8.77 22.26 -14.64
C PRO A 40 7.68 22.94 -15.48
N PHE A 41 7.57 22.54 -16.75
CA PHE A 41 6.46 22.91 -17.64
C PHE A 41 5.12 22.39 -17.07
N TYR A 42 4.46 23.22 -16.28
CA TYR A 42 3.03 23.06 -15.99
C TYR A 42 2.23 23.55 -17.19
N THR A 43 1.92 22.65 -18.13
CA THR A 43 0.88 22.92 -19.13
C THR A 43 -0.49 22.69 -18.49
N ASN A 44 -1.18 23.80 -18.23
CA ASN A 44 -2.60 23.82 -17.87
C ASN A 44 -3.43 23.21 -19.01
N TYR A 45 -3.79 21.92 -18.88
CA TYR A 45 -4.80 21.32 -19.73
C TYR A 45 -6.19 21.59 -19.16
N LEU A 46 -6.86 22.60 -19.72
CA LEU A 46 -8.32 22.72 -19.66
C LEU A 46 -8.95 21.60 -20.49
N PRO A 47 -10.01 20.91 -20.01
CA PRO A 47 -10.67 19.88 -20.78
C PRO A 47 -11.42 20.49 -21.98
N LYS A 48 -10.90 20.27 -23.19
CA LYS A 48 -11.66 20.49 -24.43
C LYS A 48 -12.85 19.53 -24.44
N LYS A 49 -14.08 20.06 -24.40
CA LYS A 49 -15.30 19.34 -24.76
C LYS A 49 -15.14 18.80 -26.19
N ARG A 50 -14.96 17.49 -26.34
CA ARG A 50 -15.00 16.83 -27.65
C ARG A 50 -16.46 16.52 -27.99
N GLY A 51 -16.95 17.19 -29.02
CA GLY A 51 -18.25 16.91 -29.63
C GLY A 51 -18.27 15.52 -30.28
N ARG A 52 -19.47 14.92 -30.27
CA ARG A 52 -19.82 13.64 -30.88
C ARG A 52 -19.52 13.66 -32.40
N PRO A 53 -18.77 12.70 -32.95
CA PRO A 53 -18.66 12.56 -34.40
C PRO A 53 -19.97 12.02 -35.00
N PRO A 54 -20.35 12.40 -36.23
CA PRO A 54 -21.62 11.98 -36.84
C PRO A 54 -21.60 10.49 -37.19
N LYS A 55 -22.75 9.85 -36.95
CA LYS A 55 -23.02 8.42 -37.10
C LYS A 55 -23.01 8.05 -38.60
N GLN A 56 -21.98 7.35 -39.07
CA GLN A 56 -22.08 6.58 -40.32
C GLN A 56 -22.89 5.32 -40.01
N GLN A 57 -24.03 5.17 -40.69
CA GLN A 57 -24.79 3.92 -40.70
C GLN A 57 -23.98 2.88 -41.47
N ALA A 58 -23.54 1.84 -40.76
CA ALA A 58 -23.06 0.59 -41.34
C ALA A 58 -23.88 -0.55 -40.73
N GLU A 59 -24.34 -1.45 -41.58
CA GLU A 59 -25.26 -2.56 -41.30
C GLU A 59 -24.60 -3.72 -40.50
N ASP A 60 -23.79 -3.39 -39.49
CA ASP A 60 -23.13 -4.35 -38.57
C ASP A 60 -23.65 -4.19 -37.12
N GLY A 61 -24.89 -3.71 -36.97
CA GLY A 61 -25.48 -3.33 -35.67
C GLY A 61 -25.88 -4.51 -34.79
N GLU A 62 -26.40 -5.58 -35.38
CA GLU A 62 -27.01 -6.69 -34.62
C GLU A 62 -25.95 -7.58 -33.94
N THR A 63 -24.84 -7.91 -34.62
CA THR A 63 -23.77 -8.75 -34.05
C THR A 63 -22.98 -8.08 -32.92
N ARG A 64 -22.85 -6.73 -32.94
CA ARG A 64 -22.16 -6.00 -31.86
C ARG A 64 -23.04 -5.82 -30.61
N GLU A 65 -24.34 -5.61 -30.80
CA GLU A 65 -25.27 -5.48 -29.68
C GLU A 65 -25.49 -6.82 -28.97
N GLU A 66 -25.55 -7.94 -29.71
CA GLU A 66 -25.60 -9.29 -29.13
C GLU A 66 -24.32 -9.66 -28.35
N ASP A 67 -23.14 -9.34 -28.88
CA ASP A 67 -21.86 -9.56 -28.19
C ASP A 67 -21.74 -8.72 -26.90
N ASP A 68 -22.19 -7.46 -26.94
CA ASP A 68 -22.21 -6.56 -25.78
C ASP A 68 -23.21 -7.04 -24.70
N GLU A 69 -24.38 -7.56 -25.09
CA GLU A 69 -25.36 -8.14 -24.15
C GLU A 69 -24.87 -9.44 -23.51
N VAL A 70 -24.23 -10.32 -24.28
CA VAL A 70 -23.63 -11.55 -23.79
C VAL A 70 -22.47 -11.25 -22.83
N GLU A 71 -21.61 -10.29 -23.15
CA GLU A 71 -20.53 -9.85 -22.25
C GLU A 71 -21.08 -9.13 -21.00
N ALA A 72 -22.14 -8.34 -21.12
CA ALA A 72 -22.82 -7.74 -19.98
C ALA A 72 -23.44 -8.79 -19.04
N ALA A 73 -24.07 -9.82 -19.60
CA ALA A 73 -24.64 -10.94 -18.85
C ALA A 73 -23.55 -11.79 -18.16
N LYS A 74 -22.45 -12.08 -18.85
CA LYS A 74 -21.27 -12.74 -18.24
C LYS A 74 -20.68 -11.91 -17.12
N LYS A 75 -20.51 -10.59 -17.31
CA LYS A 75 -20.00 -9.67 -16.30
C LYS A 75 -20.92 -9.57 -15.08
N ALA A 76 -22.23 -9.56 -15.30
CA ALA A 76 -23.23 -9.60 -14.23
C ALA A 76 -23.18 -10.93 -13.45
N LYS A 77 -23.06 -12.07 -14.15
CA LYS A 77 -22.92 -13.40 -13.53
C LYS A 77 -21.60 -13.53 -12.75
N ARG A 78 -20.50 -12.99 -13.27
CA ARG A 78 -19.20 -12.89 -12.56
C ARG A 78 -19.29 -12.03 -11.32
N ALA A 79 -19.99 -10.89 -11.39
CA ALA A 79 -20.22 -10.04 -10.23
C ALA A 79 -21.04 -10.76 -9.15
N LEU A 80 -22.03 -11.58 -9.55
CA LEU A 80 -22.85 -12.38 -8.64
C LEU A 80 -22.07 -13.52 -7.96
N ASN A 81 -21.14 -14.17 -8.69
CA ASN A 81 -20.32 -15.26 -8.16
C ASN A 81 -19.01 -14.81 -7.49
N ARG A 82 -18.64 -13.53 -7.57
CA ARG A 82 -17.40 -12.98 -7.01
C ARG A 82 -17.19 -13.31 -5.52
N PHE A 83 -18.27 -13.46 -4.77
CA PHE A 83 -18.27 -13.75 -3.34
C PHE A 83 -19.05 -15.04 -3.01
N ASN A 84 -19.10 -16.00 -3.94
CA ASN A 84 -19.78 -17.28 -3.80
C ASN A 84 -21.21 -17.16 -3.24
N GLY A 85 -22.01 -16.27 -3.84
CA GLY A 85 -23.40 -16.02 -3.47
C GLY A 85 -23.64 -14.98 -2.35
N MET A 86 -22.58 -14.48 -1.70
CA MET A 86 -22.71 -13.39 -0.71
C MET A 86 -22.91 -12.03 -1.40
N SER A 87 -23.85 -11.24 -0.89
CA SER A 87 -24.07 -9.88 -1.38
C SER A 87 -22.93 -8.93 -0.97
N VAL A 88 -22.75 -7.85 -1.73
CA VAL A 88 -21.75 -6.80 -1.39
C VAL A 88 -21.99 -6.21 -0.01
N ALA A 89 -23.26 -6.04 0.39
CA ALA A 89 -23.63 -5.48 1.69
C ALA A 89 -23.19 -6.41 2.84
N GLU A 90 -23.40 -7.72 2.71
CA GLU A 90 -22.94 -8.71 3.69
C GLU A 90 -21.41 -8.76 3.78
N VAL A 91 -20.71 -8.66 2.65
CA VAL A 91 -19.24 -8.57 2.65
C VAL A 91 -18.75 -7.29 3.33
N MET A 92 -19.40 -6.14 3.08
CA MET A 92 -19.05 -4.87 3.72
C MET A 92 -19.32 -4.85 5.23
N ALA A 93 -20.22 -5.70 5.73
CA ALA A 93 -20.48 -5.88 7.15
C ALA A 93 -19.40 -6.70 7.87
N LYS A 94 -18.56 -7.44 7.13
CA LYS A 94 -17.41 -8.18 7.70
C LYS A 94 -16.25 -7.24 7.99
N THR A 95 -15.46 -7.60 9.00
CA THR A 95 -14.15 -7.00 9.27
C THR A 95 -13.05 -8.01 8.95
N LEU A 96 -11.80 -7.52 8.88
CA LEU A 96 -10.62 -8.36 8.70
C LEU A 96 -9.80 -8.31 9.98
N PRO A 97 -9.61 -9.44 10.69
CA PRO A 97 -8.78 -9.47 11.88
C PRO A 97 -7.34 -9.04 11.61
N ASP A 98 -6.76 -8.33 12.57
CA ASP A 98 -5.33 -8.05 12.57
C ASP A 98 -4.54 -9.35 12.73
N VAL A 99 -3.37 -9.40 12.10
CA VAL A 99 -2.39 -10.46 12.28
C VAL A 99 -1.18 -9.83 12.95
N ILE A 100 -1.21 -9.75 14.28
CA ILE A 100 -0.28 -8.93 15.05
C ILE A 100 0.16 -9.66 16.32
N THR A 101 1.44 -9.55 16.65
CA THR A 101 2.04 -10.10 17.86
C THR A 101 3.17 -9.18 18.33
N TYR A 102 3.75 -9.47 19.49
CA TYR A 102 4.92 -8.76 20.01
C TYR A 102 6.20 -9.12 19.23
N ASN A 103 7.22 -8.28 19.32
CA ASN A 103 8.55 -8.52 18.72
C ASN A 103 8.55 -8.67 17.19
N LEU A 104 7.63 -7.99 16.50
CA LEU A 104 7.64 -7.90 15.05
C LEU A 104 8.76 -6.98 14.56
N ASP A 105 9.42 -7.38 13.47
CA ASP A 105 10.34 -6.51 12.75
C ASP A 105 9.54 -5.45 11.97
N ILE A 106 8.47 -5.86 11.28
CA ILE A 106 7.67 -4.99 10.43
C ILE A 106 6.19 -5.21 10.72
N LEU A 107 5.45 -4.13 10.93
CA LEU A 107 3.98 -4.14 10.90
C LEU A 107 3.51 -3.41 9.65
N ILE A 108 2.92 -4.16 8.71
CA ILE A 108 2.30 -3.59 7.50
C ILE A 108 0.96 -2.97 7.87
N ILE A 109 0.79 -1.69 7.58
CA ILE A 109 -0.40 -0.91 7.90
C ILE A 109 -1.12 -0.56 6.61
N GLY A 110 -2.20 -1.27 6.30
CA GLY A 110 -3.10 -0.96 5.20
C GLY A 110 -4.05 0.19 5.50
N ILE A 111 -4.82 0.60 4.48
CA ILE A 111 -5.83 1.64 4.64
C ILE A 111 -7.03 1.08 5.39
N ASN A 112 -7.69 0.12 4.75
CA ASN A 112 -8.82 -0.61 5.27
C ASN A 112 -9.01 -1.89 4.43
N PRO A 113 -9.77 -2.88 4.93
CA PRO A 113 -10.02 -4.09 4.17
C PRO A 113 -10.79 -3.79 2.88
N GLY A 114 -10.26 -4.29 1.76
CA GLY A 114 -11.03 -4.35 0.51
C GLY A 114 -12.07 -5.49 0.56
N LEU A 115 -13.08 -5.45 -0.30
CA LEU A 115 -14.14 -6.48 -0.32
C LEU A 115 -13.60 -7.92 -0.36
N LEU A 116 -12.60 -8.20 -1.19
CA LEU A 116 -12.05 -9.56 -1.27
C LEU A 116 -11.27 -9.96 -0.01
N SER A 117 -10.60 -9.01 0.65
CA SER A 117 -9.96 -9.25 1.94
C SER A 117 -10.97 -9.62 3.01
N ALA A 118 -12.06 -8.85 3.12
CA ALA A 118 -13.13 -9.12 4.07
C ALA A 118 -13.87 -10.42 3.77
N TYR A 119 -14.11 -10.71 2.49
CA TYR A 119 -14.74 -11.95 2.06
C TYR A 119 -13.87 -13.18 2.38
N LYS A 120 -12.59 -13.16 1.98
CA LYS A 120 -11.69 -14.30 2.21
C LYS A 120 -11.16 -14.40 3.65
N GLY A 121 -11.24 -13.31 4.43
CA GLY A 121 -10.66 -13.26 5.78
C GLY A 121 -9.13 -13.20 5.80
N HIS A 122 -8.52 -12.73 4.71
CA HIS A 122 -7.06 -12.69 4.55
C HIS A 122 -6.56 -11.35 4.01
N HIS A 123 -5.30 -11.03 4.30
CA HIS A 123 -4.65 -9.80 3.88
C HIS A 123 -4.20 -9.85 2.40
N TYR A 124 -4.57 -8.80 1.65
CA TYR A 124 -4.21 -8.60 0.24
C TYR A 124 -4.47 -9.79 -0.73
N PRO A 125 -5.66 -10.42 -0.75
CA PRO A 125 -5.94 -11.60 -1.58
C PRO A 125 -6.31 -11.29 -3.04
N ASN A 126 -6.46 -10.01 -3.40
CA ASN A 126 -6.78 -9.63 -4.77
C ASN A 126 -5.59 -9.97 -5.67
N PRO A 127 -5.76 -10.79 -6.73
CA PRO A 127 -4.67 -11.14 -7.65
C PRO A 127 -3.97 -9.92 -8.24
N GLY A 128 -4.73 -8.85 -8.51
CA GLY A 128 -4.15 -7.59 -8.99
C GLY A 128 -3.43 -6.76 -7.92
N ASN A 129 -3.46 -7.14 -6.63
CA ASN A 129 -2.72 -6.44 -5.59
C ASN A 129 -1.24 -6.82 -5.63
N HIS A 130 -0.36 -5.83 -5.64
CA HIS A 130 1.07 -6.05 -5.81
C HIS A 130 1.79 -6.51 -4.52
N PHE A 131 1.13 -6.51 -3.35
CA PHE A 131 1.78 -6.73 -2.05
C PHE A 131 2.61 -8.02 -2.02
N TRP A 132 1.99 -9.17 -2.29
CA TRP A 132 2.67 -10.47 -2.21
C TRP A 132 3.78 -10.61 -3.26
N LYS A 133 3.59 -10.03 -4.45
CA LYS A 133 4.60 -10.01 -5.51
C LYS A 133 5.79 -9.13 -5.12
N CYS A 134 5.54 -7.94 -4.58
CA CYS A 134 6.58 -7.03 -4.10
C CYS A 134 7.37 -7.64 -2.93
N LEU A 135 6.69 -8.32 -2.00
CA LEU A 135 7.31 -8.96 -0.84
C LEU A 135 8.31 -10.05 -1.25
N PHE A 136 7.99 -10.80 -2.30
CA PHE A 136 8.90 -11.80 -2.86
C PHE A 136 10.03 -11.15 -3.67
N LEU A 137 9.70 -10.27 -4.62
CA LEU A 137 10.69 -9.65 -5.50
C LEU A 137 11.73 -8.79 -4.74
N SER A 138 11.39 -8.27 -3.56
CA SER A 138 12.33 -7.53 -2.72
C SER A 138 13.23 -8.41 -1.86
N GLY A 139 12.99 -9.73 -1.82
CA GLY A 139 13.68 -10.65 -0.93
C GLY A 139 13.32 -10.50 0.56
N LEU A 140 12.18 -9.87 0.88
CA LEU A 140 11.64 -9.89 2.26
C LEU A 140 11.12 -11.29 2.62
N THR A 141 10.76 -12.06 1.59
CA THR A 141 10.44 -13.48 1.66
C THR A 141 11.30 -14.23 0.66
N ASP A 142 11.67 -15.46 1.00
CA ASP A 142 12.52 -16.35 0.21
C ASP A 142 11.76 -17.08 -0.91
N GLN A 143 10.43 -17.10 -0.84
CA GLN A 143 9.55 -17.75 -1.81
C GLN A 143 8.33 -16.87 -2.13
N GLN A 144 7.72 -17.08 -3.30
CA GLN A 144 6.50 -16.39 -3.68
C GLN A 144 5.32 -16.90 -2.85
N LEU A 145 4.98 -16.14 -1.80
CA LEU A 145 3.81 -16.41 -0.97
C LEU A 145 2.54 -15.82 -1.58
N ASN A 146 1.40 -16.15 -0.97
CA ASN A 146 0.09 -15.59 -1.26
C ASN A 146 -0.70 -15.35 0.03
N TYR A 147 -1.91 -14.82 -0.08
CA TYR A 147 -2.74 -14.42 1.06
C TYR A 147 -3.02 -15.52 2.09
N MET A 148 -2.99 -16.81 1.71
CA MET A 148 -3.19 -17.92 2.65
C MET A 148 -2.05 -18.05 3.67
N HIS A 149 -0.93 -17.36 3.44
CA HIS A 149 0.25 -17.41 4.29
C HIS A 149 0.29 -16.29 5.34
N ASP A 150 -0.63 -15.32 5.30
CA ASP A 150 -0.61 -14.13 6.16
C ASP A 150 -0.48 -14.46 7.66
N GLN A 151 -1.21 -15.47 8.14
CA GLN A 151 -1.16 -15.93 9.53
C GLN A 151 0.23 -16.47 9.95
N SER A 152 1.03 -16.97 9.01
CA SER A 152 2.35 -17.55 9.29
C SER A 152 3.50 -16.54 9.22
N LEU A 153 3.26 -15.35 8.64
CA LEU A 153 4.29 -14.33 8.47
C LEU A 153 4.88 -13.79 9.78
N PRO A 154 4.10 -13.59 10.86
CA PRO A 154 4.65 -13.16 12.14
C PRO A 154 5.72 -14.11 12.68
N GLU A 155 5.49 -15.41 12.57
CA GLU A 155 6.41 -16.43 13.07
C GLU A 155 7.63 -16.60 12.14
N LYS A 156 7.40 -16.71 10.83
CA LYS A 156 8.46 -17.04 9.87
C LYS A 156 9.33 -15.86 9.46
N TYR A 157 8.75 -14.66 9.37
CA TYR A 157 9.43 -13.48 8.83
C TYR A 157 9.39 -12.27 9.76
N SER A 158 8.74 -12.39 10.93
CA SER A 158 8.52 -11.26 11.85
C SER A 158 7.76 -10.09 11.21
N ILE A 159 6.82 -10.41 10.31
CA ILE A 159 5.96 -9.45 9.60
C ILE A 159 4.51 -9.62 10.05
N GLY A 160 3.88 -8.56 10.52
CA GLY A 160 2.46 -8.53 10.88
C GLY A 160 1.62 -7.62 9.97
N PHE A 161 0.31 -7.64 10.18
CA PHE A 161 -0.69 -6.89 9.43
C PHE A 161 -1.71 -6.21 10.32
N THR A 162 -2.02 -4.96 10.00
CA THR A 162 -3.19 -4.25 10.50
C THR A 162 -3.69 -3.24 9.45
N ASN A 163 -4.79 -2.56 9.74
CA ASN A 163 -5.28 -1.44 8.94
C ASN A 163 -5.51 -0.20 9.80
N MET A 164 -5.41 0.96 9.17
CA MET A 164 -5.80 2.24 9.77
C MET A 164 -7.28 2.25 10.15
N VAL A 165 -8.16 1.77 9.27
CA VAL A 165 -9.61 1.71 9.49
C VAL A 165 -10.09 0.27 9.36
N GLU A 166 -10.91 -0.17 10.33
CA GLU A 166 -11.43 -1.55 10.39
C GLU A 166 -12.54 -1.81 9.37
N ARG A 167 -13.36 -0.80 9.05
CA ARG A 167 -14.52 -0.96 8.16
C ARG A 167 -14.12 -1.33 6.74
N THR A 168 -14.74 -2.39 6.23
CA THR A 168 -14.58 -2.85 4.85
C THR A 168 -15.25 -1.91 3.85
N THR A 169 -14.53 -1.54 2.78
CA THR A 169 -15.10 -0.78 1.66
C THR A 169 -14.58 -1.25 0.30
N PRO A 170 -15.28 -0.93 -0.80
CA PRO A 170 -14.76 -1.12 -2.16
C PRO A 170 -13.44 -0.36 -2.41
N GLY A 171 -13.33 0.86 -1.89
CA GLY A 171 -12.11 1.65 -1.96
C GLY A 171 -11.95 2.67 -0.84
N SER A 172 -10.73 3.18 -0.70
CA SER A 172 -10.37 4.16 0.34
C SER A 172 -11.11 5.49 0.23
N LYS A 173 -11.69 5.80 -0.94
CA LYS A 173 -12.49 7.01 -1.17
C LYS A 173 -13.84 6.98 -0.43
N ASP A 174 -14.27 5.79 0.01
CA ASP A 174 -15.54 5.57 0.72
C ASP A 174 -15.40 5.75 2.25
N LEU A 175 -14.21 6.14 2.71
CA LEU A 175 -13.92 6.42 4.11
C LEU A 175 -14.03 7.93 4.38
N SER A 176 -14.72 8.29 5.45
CA SER A 176 -14.78 9.67 5.90
C SER A 176 -13.49 10.08 6.64
N SER A 177 -13.16 11.37 6.60
CA SER A 177 -12.04 11.91 7.37
C SER A 177 -12.19 11.74 8.88
N LYS A 178 -13.42 11.55 9.39
CA LYS A 178 -13.65 11.25 10.81
C LYS A 178 -13.22 9.82 11.14
N GLU A 179 -13.57 8.86 10.30
CA GLU A 179 -13.19 7.46 10.48
C GLU A 179 -11.69 7.27 10.41
N ILE A 180 -11.00 7.93 9.46
CA ILE A 180 -9.55 7.77 9.34
C ILE A 180 -8.82 8.37 10.55
N ARG A 181 -9.31 9.48 11.11
CA ARG A 181 -8.72 10.08 12.33
C ARG A 181 -8.92 9.21 13.55
N GLU A 182 -10.12 8.67 13.74
CA GLU A 182 -10.39 7.72 14.83
C GLU A 182 -9.57 6.44 14.67
N GLY A 183 -9.47 5.93 13.45
CA GLY A 183 -8.58 4.83 13.10
C GLY A 183 -7.11 5.10 13.43
N GLY A 184 -6.64 6.33 13.20
CA GLY A 184 -5.29 6.77 13.59
C GLY A 184 -5.04 6.69 15.09
N ARG A 185 -6.02 7.09 15.90
CA ARG A 185 -5.94 6.99 17.36
C ARG A 185 -5.86 5.53 17.83
N GLN A 186 -6.70 4.66 17.28
CA GLN A 186 -6.68 3.22 17.58
C GLN A 186 -5.41 2.53 17.10
N LEU A 187 -4.89 2.93 15.93
CA LEU A 187 -3.63 2.43 15.41
C LEU A 187 -2.46 2.83 16.32
N LEU A 188 -2.45 4.07 16.83
CA LEU A 188 -1.44 4.52 17.77
C LEU A 188 -1.40 3.64 19.03
N GLU A 189 -2.57 3.32 19.61
CA GLU A 189 -2.66 2.40 20.76
C GLU A 189 -2.07 1.01 20.44
N LYS A 190 -2.36 0.46 19.24
CA LYS A 190 -1.78 -0.82 18.80
C LYS A 190 -0.26 -0.72 18.68
N LEU A 191 0.25 0.35 18.09
CA LEU A 191 1.70 0.55 17.91
C LEU A 191 2.42 0.71 19.26
N GLN A 192 1.82 1.43 20.20
CA GLN A 192 2.33 1.57 21.57
C GLN A 192 2.30 0.25 22.35
N LYS A 193 1.31 -0.62 22.09
CA LYS A 193 1.21 -1.93 22.70
C LYS A 193 2.22 -2.93 22.13
N TYR A 194 2.24 -3.11 20.82
CA TYR A 194 2.99 -4.21 20.17
C TYR A 194 4.43 -3.83 19.79
N LYS A 195 4.72 -2.52 19.67
CA LYS A 195 6.07 -1.96 19.48
C LYS A 195 6.90 -2.68 18.41
N PRO A 196 6.41 -2.79 17.15
CA PRO A 196 7.22 -3.36 16.07
C PRO A 196 8.47 -2.50 15.85
N LEU A 197 9.54 -3.04 15.25
CA LEU A 197 10.70 -2.20 14.89
C LEU A 197 10.29 -1.12 13.88
N ILE A 198 9.49 -1.50 12.88
CA ILE A 198 9.07 -0.63 11.78
C ILE A 198 7.54 -0.66 11.62
N ALA A 199 6.91 0.51 11.69
CA ALA A 199 5.52 0.74 11.26
C ALA A 199 5.50 1.13 9.77
N ALA A 200 5.17 0.17 8.90
CA ALA A 200 5.24 0.33 7.45
C ALA A 200 3.87 0.68 6.85
N PHE A 201 3.67 1.96 6.53
CA PHE A 201 2.43 2.49 5.98
C PHE A 201 2.29 2.20 4.48
N ASN A 202 1.34 1.35 4.12
CA ASN A 202 1.03 0.95 2.76
C ASN A 202 0.07 1.93 2.07
N GLY A 203 0.51 3.19 1.92
CA GLY A 203 -0.22 4.25 1.24
C GLY A 203 0.00 5.63 1.85
N LYS A 204 0.31 6.60 0.99
CA LYS A 204 0.57 8.00 1.36
C LYS A 204 -0.57 8.68 2.13
N GLY A 205 -1.81 8.52 1.67
CA GLY A 205 -2.96 9.24 2.24
C GLY A 205 -3.27 8.89 3.71
N ILE A 206 -3.03 7.64 4.15
CA ILE A 206 -3.24 7.29 5.56
C ILE A 206 -2.13 7.81 6.45
N TYR A 207 -0.89 7.84 5.95
CA TYR A 207 0.23 8.39 6.70
C TYR A 207 0.13 9.91 6.83
N GLU A 208 -0.35 10.62 5.80
CA GLU A 208 -0.65 12.05 5.87
C GLU A 208 -1.56 12.39 7.05
N ILE A 209 -2.64 11.63 7.21
CA ILE A 209 -3.61 11.83 8.29
C ILE A 209 -2.98 11.41 9.63
N PHE A 210 -2.37 10.23 9.70
CA PHE A 210 -1.71 9.74 10.91
C PHE A 210 -0.65 10.70 11.43
N CYS A 211 0.20 11.22 10.53
CA CYS A 211 1.27 12.16 10.85
C CYS A 211 0.72 13.47 11.40
N LYS A 212 -0.33 14.01 10.78
CA LYS A 212 -0.99 15.22 11.27
C LYS A 212 -1.60 15.03 12.65
N GLU A 213 -2.33 13.93 12.87
CA GLU A 213 -3.03 13.70 14.14
C GLU A 213 -2.08 13.32 15.27
N THR A 214 -1.02 12.55 14.97
CA THR A 214 -0.08 12.03 15.98
C THR A 214 1.04 13.01 16.29
N PHE A 215 1.58 13.69 15.28
CA PHE A 215 2.76 14.57 15.43
C PHE A 215 2.41 16.06 15.33
N GLY A 216 1.17 16.42 15.00
CA GLY A 216 0.77 17.81 14.79
C GLY A 216 1.37 18.45 13.54
N VAL A 217 2.03 17.68 12.67
CA VAL A 217 2.73 18.19 11.49
C VAL A 217 1.90 17.96 10.23
N LYS A 218 1.56 19.05 9.53
CA LYS A 218 1.04 18.96 8.16
C LYS A 218 2.21 18.81 7.20
N ALA A 219 2.56 17.57 6.89
CA ALA A 219 3.68 17.28 6.00
C ALA A 219 3.34 17.73 4.56
N LYS A 220 3.86 18.89 4.15
CA LYS A 220 3.58 19.49 2.83
C LYS A 220 4.25 18.72 1.67
N ASN A 221 5.37 18.06 1.95
CA ASN A 221 6.15 17.27 0.99
C ASN A 221 6.53 15.92 1.62
N LEU A 222 5.57 15.01 1.78
CA LEU A 222 5.90 13.65 2.21
C LEU A 222 6.61 12.89 1.10
N GLU A 223 7.83 12.47 1.42
CA GLU A 223 8.62 11.53 0.64
C GLU A 223 8.35 10.11 1.11
N PHE A 224 8.48 9.15 0.20
CA PHE A 224 8.45 7.73 0.56
C PHE A 224 9.74 7.34 1.30
N GLY A 225 9.71 6.21 1.99
CA GLY A 225 10.84 5.71 2.77
C GLY A 225 10.74 6.03 4.26
N LEU A 226 11.90 6.00 4.95
CA LEU A 226 11.99 6.28 6.38
C LEU A 226 11.56 7.70 6.68
N GLN A 227 10.73 7.85 7.71
CA GLN A 227 10.20 9.14 8.12
C GLN A 227 10.95 9.67 9.36
N PRO A 228 11.02 10.99 9.56
CA PRO A 228 11.80 11.59 10.65
C PRO A 228 11.13 11.48 12.03
N TYR A 229 10.05 10.70 12.15
CA TYR A 229 9.26 10.55 13.36
C TYR A 229 9.22 9.10 13.82
N LYS A 230 9.37 8.91 15.13
CA LYS A 230 9.08 7.65 15.82
C LYS A 230 7.70 7.69 16.43
N ILE A 231 7.08 6.53 16.60
CA ILE A 231 5.80 6.44 17.31
C ILE A 231 6.01 6.87 18.77
N PRO A 232 5.20 7.80 19.31
CA PRO A 232 5.35 8.31 20.66
C PRO A 232 5.45 7.19 21.70
N GLU A 233 6.36 7.36 22.67
CA GLU A 233 6.61 6.40 23.76
C GLU A 233 7.21 5.04 23.32
N THR A 234 7.71 4.97 22.09
CA THR A 234 8.35 3.76 21.54
C THR A 234 9.58 4.08 20.69
N GLU A 235 10.36 3.06 20.37
CA GLU A 235 11.45 3.14 19.39
C GLU A 235 10.99 2.80 17.95
N THR A 236 9.70 2.54 17.75
CA THR A 236 9.12 2.17 16.45
C THR A 236 9.33 3.30 15.44
N VAL A 237 10.04 3.03 14.35
CA VAL A 237 10.20 4.01 13.25
C VAL A 237 9.03 3.92 12.26
N CYS A 238 8.70 5.04 11.61
CA CYS A 238 7.68 5.07 10.55
C CYS A 238 8.34 4.93 9.17
N TYR A 239 7.80 4.06 8.32
CA TYR A 239 8.24 3.88 6.94
C TYR A 239 7.06 4.03 5.98
N LEU A 240 7.20 4.86 4.94
CA LEU A 240 6.12 5.18 4.00
C LEU A 240 6.32 4.51 2.64
N MET A 241 5.31 3.76 2.18
CA MET A 241 5.31 3.11 0.88
C MET A 241 4.15 3.60 0.00
N PRO A 242 4.26 3.51 -1.35
CA PRO A 242 3.10 3.63 -2.21
C PRO A 242 2.12 2.50 -1.92
N SER A 243 0.83 2.74 -2.20
CA SER A 243 -0.18 1.72 -1.99
C SER A 243 0.07 0.52 -2.92
N SER A 244 0.08 -0.68 -2.34
CA SER A 244 0.15 -1.97 -3.05
C SER A 244 -1.00 -2.21 -4.04
N SER A 245 -2.13 -1.51 -3.85
CA SER A 245 -3.30 -1.60 -4.73
C SER A 245 -2.95 -1.27 -6.20
N PRO A 246 -3.51 -2.00 -7.19
CA PRO A 246 -3.32 -1.67 -8.61
C PRO A 246 -3.99 -0.35 -8.99
N ARG A 247 -4.87 0.19 -8.13
CA ARG A 247 -5.49 1.50 -8.32
C ARG A 247 -4.52 2.67 -8.11
N CYS A 248 -3.31 2.41 -7.64
CA CYS A 248 -2.27 3.44 -7.49
C CYS A 248 -1.75 3.87 -8.86
N ALA A 249 -2.34 4.91 -9.45
CA ALA A 249 -2.02 5.36 -10.80
C ALA A 249 -0.60 5.93 -10.96
N GLN A 250 0.03 6.34 -9.86
CA GLN A 250 1.42 6.82 -9.84
C GLN A 250 2.43 5.68 -9.97
N PHE A 251 2.10 4.47 -9.51
CA PHE A 251 2.97 3.30 -9.55
C PHE A 251 2.17 2.12 -10.13
N PRO A 252 2.05 2.05 -11.48
CA PRO A 252 1.07 1.20 -12.14
C PRO A 252 1.41 -0.29 -12.08
N ARG A 253 2.68 -0.69 -11.93
CA ARG A 253 3.11 -2.10 -11.89
C ARG A 253 3.69 -2.49 -10.53
N ALA A 254 3.85 -3.79 -10.30
CA ALA A 254 4.54 -4.29 -9.12
C ALA A 254 6.00 -3.84 -9.07
N GLN A 255 6.72 -3.97 -10.20
CA GLN A 255 8.12 -3.53 -10.32
C GLN A 255 8.32 -2.05 -9.95
N ASP A 256 7.34 -1.19 -10.23
CA ASP A 256 7.42 0.23 -9.90
C ASP A 256 7.34 0.50 -8.38
N LYS A 257 7.02 -0.52 -7.58
CA LYS A 257 6.89 -0.45 -6.11
C LYS A 257 7.95 -1.26 -5.38
N VAL A 258 8.62 -2.21 -6.06
CA VAL A 258 9.57 -3.14 -5.44
C VAL A 258 10.71 -2.41 -4.74
N HIS A 259 11.19 -1.29 -5.31
CA HIS A 259 12.21 -0.43 -4.71
C HIS A 259 11.94 -0.10 -3.23
N PHE A 260 10.70 0.27 -2.89
CA PHE A 260 10.33 0.62 -1.51
C PHE A 260 10.34 -0.59 -0.57
N TYR A 261 10.11 -1.80 -1.09
CA TYR A 261 10.20 -3.03 -0.30
C TYR A 261 11.66 -3.47 -0.12
N ILE A 262 12.53 -3.22 -1.11
CA ILE A 262 13.98 -3.42 -0.99
C ILE A 262 14.55 -2.49 0.08
N LYS A 263 14.23 -1.19 0.01
CA LYS A 263 14.67 -0.22 1.03
C LYS A 263 14.07 -0.48 2.41
N LEU A 264 12.85 -1.04 2.50
CA LEU A 264 12.29 -1.52 3.76
C LEU A 264 13.09 -2.70 4.34
N LYS A 265 13.51 -3.66 3.48
CA LYS A 265 14.36 -4.79 3.89
C LYS A 265 15.71 -4.30 4.38
N GLU A 266 16.37 -3.41 3.66
CA GLU A 266 17.66 -2.82 4.05
C GLU A 266 17.57 -2.13 5.42
N LEU A 267 16.52 -1.32 5.63
CA LEU A 267 16.27 -0.68 6.92
C LEU A 267 16.09 -1.71 8.05
N ARG A 268 15.31 -2.77 7.80
CA ARG A 268 15.11 -3.85 8.76
C ARG A 268 16.44 -4.52 9.09
N ASP A 269 17.19 -4.91 8.07
CA ASP A 269 18.48 -5.60 8.21
C ASP A 269 19.48 -4.72 8.99
N GLN A 270 19.54 -3.42 8.68
CA GLN A 270 20.35 -2.43 9.39
C GLN A 270 19.96 -2.32 10.87
N MET A 271 18.67 -2.20 11.19
CA MET A 271 18.19 -2.10 12.57
C MET A 271 18.46 -3.37 13.38
N LYS A 272 18.55 -4.53 12.72
CA LYS A 272 18.92 -5.81 13.35
C LYS A 272 20.43 -6.06 13.40
N GLY A 273 21.25 -5.14 12.91
CA GLY A 273 22.70 -5.31 12.83
C GLY A 273 23.14 -6.41 11.87
N LEU A 274 22.31 -6.77 10.90
CA LEU A 274 22.67 -7.74 9.86
C LEU A 274 23.60 -7.08 8.84
N ALA A 275 24.65 -7.80 8.44
CA ALA A 275 25.57 -7.30 7.43
C ALA A 275 24.86 -7.19 6.06
N PRO A 276 25.00 -6.07 5.33
CA PRO A 276 24.47 -5.97 3.97
C PRO A 276 25.14 -7.03 3.08
N SER A 277 24.37 -7.65 2.18
CA SER A 277 24.96 -8.40 1.07
C SER A 277 25.59 -7.39 0.12
N ARG A 278 26.92 -7.39 0.00
CA ARG A 278 27.69 -6.29 -0.64
C ARG A 278 27.88 -6.45 -2.15
N GLU A 279 27.25 -7.41 -2.80
CA GLU A 279 27.50 -7.66 -4.22
C GLU A 279 26.72 -6.73 -5.15
N VAL A 280 25.44 -6.43 -4.84
CA VAL A 280 24.58 -5.56 -5.65
C VAL A 280 23.69 -4.73 -4.72
N GLU A 281 23.71 -3.42 -4.90
CA GLU A 281 22.87 -2.48 -4.16
C GLU A 281 21.99 -1.68 -5.13
N GLU A 282 20.67 -1.66 -4.90
CA GLU A 282 19.76 -0.85 -5.68
C GLU A 282 19.74 0.58 -5.12
N THR A 283 20.26 1.55 -5.86
CA THR A 283 20.37 2.95 -5.38
C THR A 283 19.15 3.78 -5.75
N GLU A 284 18.77 3.79 -7.02
CA GLU A 284 17.66 4.60 -7.56
C GLU A 284 16.83 3.78 -8.56
N TYR A 285 15.52 4.01 -8.54
CA TYR A 285 14.58 3.46 -9.52
C TYR A 285 13.77 4.58 -10.18
N SER A 286 13.82 4.67 -11.50
CA SER A 286 13.03 5.61 -12.30
C SER A 286 12.35 4.89 -13.47
N PHE A 287 11.21 5.43 -13.92
CA PHE A 287 10.43 4.85 -15.01
C PHE A 287 9.58 5.91 -15.71
N ASP A 288 9.26 5.67 -16.99
CA ASP A 288 8.27 6.48 -17.71
C ASP A 288 6.84 6.05 -17.31
N LEU A 289 6.06 7.02 -16.83
CA LEU A 289 4.72 6.76 -16.30
C LEU A 289 3.72 6.31 -17.38
N GLN A 290 3.80 6.82 -18.60
CA GLN A 290 2.84 6.47 -19.65
C GLN A 290 3.11 5.06 -20.15
N LEU A 291 4.37 4.74 -20.42
CA LEU A 291 4.79 3.40 -20.81
C LEU A 291 4.45 2.37 -19.72
N ALA A 292 4.69 2.71 -18.45
CA ALA A 292 4.36 1.81 -17.34
C ALA A 292 2.85 1.57 -17.20
N LYS A 293 2.01 2.57 -17.50
CA LYS A 293 0.54 2.41 -17.53
C LYS A 293 0.08 1.55 -18.70
N GLU A 294 0.65 1.73 -19.88
CA GLU A 294 0.36 0.89 -21.04
C GLU A 294 0.76 -0.56 -20.80
N ASP A 295 1.94 -0.76 -20.22
CA ASP A 295 2.45 -2.08 -19.86
C ASP A 295 1.57 -2.77 -18.81
N ALA A 296 1.16 -2.04 -17.76
CA ALA A 296 0.22 -2.56 -16.77
C ALA A 296 -1.12 -3.00 -17.39
N LYS A 297 -1.64 -2.26 -18.38
CA LYS A 297 -2.86 -2.65 -19.12
C LYS A 297 -2.65 -3.95 -19.90
N ARG A 298 -1.52 -4.10 -20.59
CA ARG A 298 -1.20 -5.33 -21.34
C ARG A 298 -1.09 -6.54 -20.42
N ILE A 299 -0.43 -6.38 -19.26
CA ILE A 299 -0.32 -7.44 -18.25
C ILE A 299 -1.70 -7.81 -17.71
N ALA A 300 -2.53 -6.84 -17.36
CA ALA A 300 -3.88 -7.09 -16.84
C ALA A 300 -4.77 -7.87 -17.83
N ILE A 301 -4.70 -7.54 -19.13
CA ILE A 301 -5.42 -8.27 -20.18
C ILE A 301 -4.94 -9.72 -20.27
N LYS A 302 -3.63 -9.94 -20.19
CA LYS A 302 -3.04 -11.29 -20.24
C LYS A 302 -3.41 -12.12 -19.00
N GLU A 303 -3.45 -11.50 -17.82
CA GLU A 303 -3.84 -12.16 -16.57
C GLU A 303 -5.33 -12.51 -16.55
N GLU A 304 -6.21 -11.64 -17.07
CA GLU A 304 -7.65 -11.93 -17.17
C GLU A 304 -7.95 -13.13 -18.09
N GLN A 305 -7.14 -13.33 -19.13
CA GLN A 305 -7.25 -14.49 -20.02
C GLN A 305 -6.79 -15.82 -19.40
N LEU A 306 -5.98 -15.76 -18.33
CA LEU A 306 -5.35 -16.93 -17.70
C LEU A 306 -6.05 -17.39 -16.41
N ASP A 307 -7.13 -16.74 -16.01
CA ASP A 307 -7.84 -17.05 -14.76
C ASP A 307 -8.55 -18.44 -14.86
N PRO A 308 -8.17 -19.45 -14.07
CA PRO A 308 -8.82 -20.77 -14.10
C PRO A 308 -10.33 -20.73 -13.77
N GLU A 309 -10.78 -19.73 -13.01
CA GLU A 309 -12.22 -19.51 -12.78
C GLU A 309 -12.94 -18.98 -14.04
N TYR A 310 -12.20 -18.32 -14.95
CA TYR A 310 -12.70 -17.89 -16.26
C TYR A 310 -13.03 -19.09 -17.15
N GLU A 311 -12.14 -20.09 -17.20
CA GLU A 311 -12.34 -21.33 -17.99
C GLU A 311 -13.44 -22.23 -17.38
N SER A 312 -13.54 -22.29 -16.05
CA SER A 312 -14.61 -23.01 -15.36
C SER A 312 -16.01 -22.41 -15.64
N CYS A 313 -16.11 -21.09 -15.79
CA CYS A 313 -17.37 -20.43 -16.12
C CYS A 313 -17.78 -20.59 -17.59
N SER A 314 -16.84 -20.79 -18.53
CA SER A 314 -17.13 -21.05 -19.94
C SER A 314 -17.44 -22.51 -20.22
N ALA A 315 -16.87 -23.46 -19.45
CA ALA A 315 -17.11 -24.89 -19.61
C ALA A 315 -18.56 -25.32 -19.31
N LEU A 316 -19.30 -24.57 -18.48
CA LEU A 316 -20.72 -24.84 -18.19
C LEU A 316 -21.66 -24.53 -19.39
N HIS A 317 -21.15 -23.97 -20.49
CA HIS A 317 -21.93 -23.68 -21.69
C HIS A 317 -21.91 -24.80 -22.76
N GLU A 318 -21.05 -25.81 -22.63
CA GLU A 318 -21.01 -26.93 -23.59
C GLU A 318 -21.85 -28.15 -23.18
N GLU A 319 -22.10 -28.37 -21.88
CA GLU A 319 -22.88 -29.54 -21.43
C GLU A 319 -24.40 -29.42 -21.64
N THR A 320 -24.93 -28.26 -22.04
CA THR A 320 -26.39 -28.06 -22.25
C THR A 320 -26.84 -28.16 -23.72
N ARG A 321 -25.96 -28.50 -24.67
CA ARG A 321 -26.33 -28.75 -26.08
C ARG A 321 -26.36 -30.23 -26.50
N GLY A 322 -26.43 -31.15 -25.53
CA GLY A 322 -26.61 -32.59 -25.77
C GLY A 322 -27.98 -33.11 -25.33
N GLY A 323 -29.07 -32.52 -25.83
CA GLY A 323 -30.44 -32.92 -25.50
C GLY A 323 -30.83 -34.28 -26.10
N GLU A 324 -31.26 -35.17 -25.19
CA GLU A 324 -31.73 -36.54 -25.33
C GLU A 324 -32.66 -36.83 -26.53
N LYS A 325 -32.37 -37.92 -27.26
CA LYS A 325 -33.39 -38.67 -28.01
C LYS A 325 -34.17 -39.54 -27.02
N THR A 326 -35.36 -39.08 -26.63
CA THR A 326 -36.31 -39.86 -25.82
C THR A 326 -37.01 -40.92 -26.68
N SER A 327 -36.82 -42.19 -26.32
CA SER A 327 -37.60 -43.32 -26.83
C SER A 327 -38.90 -43.44 -26.03
N LEU A 328 -40.04 -43.31 -26.69
CA LEU A 328 -41.37 -43.57 -26.12
C LEU A 328 -41.67 -45.08 -26.10
N PRO A 329 -42.25 -45.63 -25.02
CA PRO A 329 -42.90 -46.94 -25.06
C PRO A 329 -44.39 -46.76 -25.35
N THR A 330 -44.91 -47.46 -26.36
CA THR A 330 -46.35 -47.69 -26.53
C THR A 330 -46.60 -49.18 -26.47
N GLY A 331 -47.38 -49.60 -25.47
CA GLY A 331 -47.84 -50.96 -25.30
C GLY A 331 -49.27 -51.17 -25.78
N ALA A 332 -49.47 -52.38 -26.33
CA ALA A 332 -50.70 -53.17 -26.45
C ALA A 332 -51.72 -52.83 -27.56
N LEU A 333 -51.89 -53.73 -28.54
CA LEU A 333 -53.04 -54.65 -28.65
C LEU A 333 -53.07 -55.40 -30.00
N ARG A 334 -53.35 -56.72 -29.89
CA ARG A 334 -53.64 -57.75 -30.90
C ARG A 334 -52.49 -58.38 -31.68
#